data_AF-X1JKM6-F1
#
_entry.id   AF-X1JKM6-F1
#
_cell.length_a   1.000
_cell.length_b   1.000
_cell.length_c   1.000
_cell.angle_alpha   90.00
_cell.angle_beta   90.00
_cell.angle_gamma   90.00
#
_symmetry.space_group_name_H-M   'P 1'
#
loop_
_entity.id
_entity.type
_entity.pdbx_description
1 polymer ?
#
loop_
_entity_poly.entity_id
_entity_poly.type
_entity_poly.pdbx_seq_one_letter_code
_entity_poly.pdbx_strand_id
1 'polypeptide(L)'
;TLLLDTGIRAQECCLAWDDVRPNYIIVNGKTGERDVPIHEKTSHLLQSLKAQSNHNHYVFQGKRGPLTSQGIYKVIRRICHQANMDGRRSSPQTFRHTFGTEYAASGSCDPKSLQDI
;
A
#
# COMPACT_ATOMS: atom_id res chain seq x y z
N THR A 1 6.85 1.78 0.36
CA THR A 1 7.02 0.32 0.27
C THR A 1 5.70 -0.42 0.40
N LEU A 2 4.74 0.04 1.21
CA LEU A 2 3.44 -0.60 1.50
C LEU A 2 2.77 -1.34 0.32
N LEU A 3 2.58 -0.71 -0.85
CA LEU A 3 1.93 -1.35 -2.01
C LEU A 3 2.69 -2.56 -2.56
N LEU A 4 4.02 -2.51 -2.59
CA LEU A 4 4.87 -3.62 -3.05
C LEU A 4 5.00 -4.72 -1.99
N ASP A 5 4.77 -4.36 -0.72
CA ASP A 5 4.88 -5.27 0.42
C ASP A 5 3.61 -6.09 0.65
N THR A 6 2.46 -5.53 0.31
CA THR A 6 1.14 -6.09 0.69
C THR A 6 0.25 -6.43 -0.50
N GLY A 7 0.50 -5.84 -1.67
CA GLY A 7 -0.36 -6.01 -2.85
C GLY A 7 -1.77 -5.41 -2.71
N ILE A 8 -2.08 -4.62 -1.68
CA ILE A 8 -3.42 -4.03 -1.51
C ILE A 8 -3.80 -3.09 -2.66
N ARG A 9 -5.10 -2.87 -2.85
CA ARG A 9 -5.62 -1.97 -3.89
C ARG A 9 -5.33 -0.51 -3.53
N ALA A 10 -5.21 0.36 -4.53
CA ALA A 10 -4.95 1.80 -4.29
C ALA A 10 -5.98 2.46 -3.37
N GLN A 11 -7.26 2.05 -3.43
CA GLN A 11 -8.30 2.58 -2.53
C GLN A 11 -8.11 2.12 -1.07
N GLU A 12 -7.55 0.93 -0.87
CA GLU A 12 -7.29 0.35 0.46
C GLU A 12 -6.07 1.01 1.13
N CYS A 13 -5.26 1.77 0.38
CA CYS A 13 -4.21 2.61 0.93
C CYS A 13 -4.71 3.90 1.60
N CYS A 14 -6.00 4.22 1.52
CA CYS A 14 -6.59 5.40 2.19
C CYS A 14 -6.76 5.16 3.71
N LEU A 15 -5.69 4.76 4.40
CA LEU A 15 -5.68 4.31 5.79
C LEU A 15 -5.75 5.45 6.80
N ALA A 16 -6.42 5.21 7.93
CA ALA A 16 -6.27 5.97 9.16
C ALA A 16 -5.16 5.35 10.03
N TRP A 17 -4.59 6.13 10.97
CA TRP A 17 -3.61 5.58 11.91
C TRP A 17 -4.21 4.51 12.83
N ASP A 18 -5.53 4.53 13.02
CA ASP A 18 -6.28 3.55 13.80
C ASP A 18 -6.38 2.19 13.08
N ASP A 19 -6.05 2.14 11.79
CA ASP A 19 -5.96 0.91 11.00
C ASP A 19 -4.56 0.29 11.02
N VAL A 20 -3.56 0.99 11.58
CA VAL A 20 -2.15 0.57 11.57
C VAL A 20 -1.79 -0.14 12.87
N ARG A 21 -1.25 -1.36 12.75
CA ARG A 21 -0.69 -2.14 13.86
C ARG A 21 0.79 -2.41 13.61
N PRO A 22 1.57 -2.87 14.62
CA PRO A 22 3.00 -3.13 14.43
C PRO A 22 3.32 -4.13 13.31
N ASN A 23 2.49 -5.16 13.12
CA ASN A 23 2.80 -6.28 12.22
C ASN A 23 1.78 -6.45 11.08
N TYR A 24 0.70 -5.68 11.08
CA TYR A 24 -0.34 -5.73 10.04
C TYR A 24 -1.06 -4.39 9.93
N ILE A 25 -1.83 -4.24 8.86
CA ILE A 25 -2.80 -3.16 8.69
C ILE A 25 -4.20 -3.75 8.51
N ILE A 26 -5.21 -2.99 8.91
CA ILE A 26 -6.60 -3.32 8.65
C ILE A 26 -7.00 -2.60 7.37
N VAL A 27 -7.51 -3.33 6.38
CA VAL A 27 -8.01 -2.73 5.14
C VAL A 27 -9.46 -3.09 4.93
N ASN A 28 -10.25 -2.13 4.49
CA ASN A 28 -11.65 -2.34 4.12
C ASN A 28 -11.82 -2.15 2.62
N GLY A 29 -12.17 -3.22 1.93
CA GLY A 29 -12.32 -3.26 0.48
C GLY A 29 -13.65 -3.85 0.05
N LYS A 30 -13.77 -4.11 -1.26
CA LYS A 30 -14.97 -4.72 -1.86
C LYS A 30 -15.34 -6.06 -1.23
N THR A 31 -14.35 -6.80 -0.74
CA THR A 31 -14.50 -8.13 -0.14
C THR A 31 -14.66 -8.10 1.38
N GLY A 32 -14.82 -6.91 1.97
CA GLY A 32 -14.91 -6.71 3.41
C GLY A 32 -13.60 -6.24 4.04
N GLU A 33 -13.62 -6.22 5.38
CA GLU A 33 -12.48 -5.88 6.22
C GLU A 33 -11.57 -7.11 6.40
N ARG A 34 -10.26 -6.91 6.32
CA ARG A 34 -9.27 -7.97 6.57
C ARG A 34 -7.96 -7.40 7.12
N ASP A 35 -7.27 -8.24 7.86
CA ASP A 35 -5.90 -7.97 8.30
C ASP A 35 -4.93 -8.33 7.18
N VAL A 36 -4.04 -7.40 6.83
CA VAL A 36 -2.99 -7.60 5.85
C VAL A 36 -1.64 -7.48 6.55
N PRO A 37 -0.88 -8.58 6.66
CA PRO A 37 0.46 -8.55 7.25
C PRO A 37 1.38 -7.56 6.52
N ILE A 38 2.22 -6.88 7.27
CA ILE A 38 3.25 -5.98 6.72
C ILE A 38 4.63 -6.43 7.17
N HIS A 39 5.63 -6.22 6.33
CA HIS A 39 7.00 -6.53 6.70
C HIS A 39 7.54 -5.50 7.70
N GLU A 40 8.50 -5.91 8.53
CA GLU A 40 9.10 -5.07 9.58
C GLU A 40 9.58 -3.72 9.04
N LYS A 41 10.22 -3.73 7.85
CA LYS A 41 10.65 -2.52 7.15
C LYS A 41 9.51 -1.55 6.88
N THR A 42 8.35 -2.04 6.44
CA THR A 42 7.18 -1.20 6.20
C THR A 42 6.60 -0.67 7.51
N SER A 43 6.59 -1.48 8.57
CA SER A 43 6.18 -1.05 9.91
C SER A 43 7.03 0.11 10.43
N HIS A 44 8.36 0.00 10.35
CA HIS A 44 9.27 1.07 10.77
C HIS A 44 9.07 2.37 9.98
N LEU A 45 8.79 2.26 8.68
CA LEU A 45 8.48 3.44 7.85
C LEU A 45 7.15 4.08 8.24
N LEU A 46 6.12 3.28 8.55
CA LEU A 46 4.82 3.78 9.02
C LEU A 46 4.95 4.46 10.39
N GLN A 47 5.72 3.88 11.32
CA GLN A 47 6.00 4.49 12.63
C GLN A 47 6.76 5.81 12.48
N SER A 48 7.78 5.85 11.63
CA SER A 48 8.53 7.07 11.32
C SER A 48 7.61 8.16 10.72
N LEU A 49 6.68 7.76 9.85
CA LEU A 49 5.68 8.65 9.26
C LEU A 49 4.66 9.13 10.32
N LYS A 50 4.26 8.27 11.26
CA LYS A 50 3.34 8.62 12.36
C LYS A 50 3.92 9.69 13.27
N ALA A 51 5.22 9.59 13.59
CA ALA A 51 5.93 10.60 14.37
C ALA A 51 5.96 11.98 13.69
N GLN A 52 5.89 12.02 12.35
CA GLN A 52 5.85 13.24 11.54
C GLN A 52 4.43 13.69 11.19
N SER A 53 3.40 12.98 11.68
CA SER A 53 2.03 13.16 11.22
C SER A 53 1.33 14.40 11.78
N ASN A 54 1.92 15.11 12.74
CA ASN A 54 1.35 16.35 13.33
C ASN A 54 -0.13 16.21 13.76
N HIS A 55 -0.51 15.09 14.37
CA HIS A 55 -1.89 14.76 14.79
C HIS A 55 -2.89 14.55 13.64
N ASN A 56 -2.41 14.37 12.41
CA ASN A 56 -3.27 13.99 11.29
C ASN A 56 -3.88 12.61 11.52
N HIS A 57 -5.19 12.47 11.33
CA HIS A 57 -5.90 11.20 11.50
C HIS A 57 -5.54 10.16 10.43
N TYR A 58 -5.30 10.60 9.19
CA TYR A 58 -4.98 9.74 8.05
C TYR A 58 -3.47 9.56 7.86
N VAL A 59 -3.07 8.33 7.46
CA VAL A 59 -1.67 7.95 7.23
C VAL A 59 -1.06 8.77 6.10
N PHE A 60 -1.78 8.89 5.00
CA PHE A 60 -1.32 9.58 3.80
C PHE A 60 -2.13 10.84 3.56
N GLN A 61 -1.49 12.01 3.67
CA GLN A 61 -2.10 13.30 3.38
C GLN A 61 -1.61 13.90 2.07
N GLY A 62 -2.53 14.52 1.34
CA GLY A 62 -2.26 15.39 0.21
C GLY A 62 -2.42 16.85 0.59
N LYS A 63 -2.16 17.75 -0.37
CA LYS A 63 -2.25 19.21 -0.15
C LYS A 63 -3.64 19.74 0.20
N ARG A 64 -4.69 18.94 0.00
CA ARG A 64 -6.11 19.33 0.16
C ARG A 64 -6.86 18.40 1.13
N GLY A 65 -6.15 17.70 2.01
CA GLY A 65 -6.71 16.69 2.92
C GLY A 65 -6.22 15.27 2.60
N PRO A 66 -6.94 14.23 3.04
CA PRO A 66 -6.52 12.84 2.91
C PRO A 66 -6.25 12.46 1.45
N LEU A 67 -5.23 11.63 1.22
CA LEU A 67 -4.97 11.12 -0.12
C LEU A 67 -6.11 10.21 -0.56
N THR A 68 -6.70 10.55 -1.71
CA THR A 68 -7.69 9.71 -2.36
C THR A 68 -7.01 8.64 -3.21
N SER A 69 -7.77 7.62 -3.62
CA SER A 69 -7.30 6.62 -4.60
C SER A 69 -6.67 7.28 -5.84
N GLN A 70 -7.34 8.28 -6.43
CA GLN A 70 -6.77 9.03 -7.57
C GLN A 70 -5.48 9.78 -7.20
N GLY A 71 -5.40 10.32 -5.98
CA GLY A 71 -4.18 10.93 -5.45
C GLY A 71 -3.03 9.93 -5.39
N ILE A 72 -3.29 8.71 -4.94
CA ILE A 72 -2.31 7.62 -4.88
C ILE A 72 -1.81 7.25 -6.29
N TYR A 73 -2.70 7.13 -7.28
CA TYR A 73 -2.29 6.93 -8.68
C TYR A 73 -1.34 8.04 -9.16
N LYS A 74 -1.65 9.30 -8.86
CA LYS A 74 -0.79 10.45 -9.25
C LYS A 74 0.57 10.41 -8.54
N VAL A 75 0.59 10.08 -7.25
CA VAL A 75 1.83 9.96 -6.47
C VAL A 75 2.71 8.84 -7.04
N ILE A 76 2.15 7.65 -7.27
CA ILE A 76 2.91 6.52 -7.84
C ILE A 76 3.43 6.86 -9.23
N ARG A 77 2.59 7.45 -10.10
CA ARG A 77 3.04 7.85 -11.44
C ARG A 77 4.18 8.87 -11.39
N ARG A 78 4.12 9.83 -10.46
CA ARG A 78 5.19 10.80 -10.24
C ARG A 78 6.48 10.13 -9.76
N ILE A 79 6.39 9.21 -8.79
CA ILE A 79 7.55 8.47 -8.28
C ILE A 79 8.21 7.65 -9.40
N CYS A 80 7.41 6.94 -10.20
CA CYS A 80 7.92 6.17 -11.33
C CYS A 80 8.60 7.07 -12.38
N HIS A 81 7.98 8.20 -12.74
CA HIS A 81 8.60 9.16 -13.66
C HIS A 81 9.92 9.71 -13.11
N GLN A 82 10.00 10.03 -11.81
CA GLN A 82 11.25 10.46 -11.17
C GLN A 82 12.34 9.38 -11.19
N ALA A 83 11.94 8.11 -11.23
CA ALA A 83 12.83 6.97 -11.38
C ALA A 83 13.13 6.62 -12.86
N ASN A 84 12.74 7.46 -13.83
CA ASN A 84 12.81 7.20 -15.27
C ASN A 84 12.08 5.90 -15.70
N MET A 85 11.05 5.53 -14.94
CA MET A 85 10.16 4.40 -15.22
C MET A 85 8.85 4.94 -15.79
N ASP A 86 8.86 5.30 -17.07
CA ASP A 86 7.68 5.83 -17.76
C ASP A 86 6.90 4.74 -18.50
N GLY A 87 5.59 4.95 -18.64
CA GLY A 87 4.71 4.12 -19.48
C GLY A 87 3.57 3.41 -18.73
N ARG A 88 3.05 2.33 -19.32
CA ARG A 88 1.87 1.59 -18.80
C ARG A 88 2.09 0.95 -17.41
N ARG A 89 3.34 0.76 -17.01
CA ARG A 89 3.74 0.08 -15.76
C ARG A 89 3.86 1.02 -14.55
N SER A 90 3.53 2.30 -14.70
CA SER A 90 3.69 3.33 -13.67
C SER A 90 2.38 3.53 -12.89
N SER A 91 1.84 2.46 -12.30
CA SER A 91 0.54 2.50 -11.62
C SER A 91 0.49 1.58 -10.38
N PRO A 92 -0.39 1.87 -9.39
CA PRO A 92 -0.63 0.98 -8.24
C PRO A 92 -1.00 -0.45 -8.65
N GLN A 93 -1.76 -0.61 -9.74
CA GLN A 93 -2.10 -1.93 -10.26
C GLN A 93 -0.87 -2.73 -10.69
N THR A 94 0.15 -2.05 -11.24
CA THR A 94 1.41 -2.71 -11.61
C THR A 94 2.15 -3.18 -10.36
N PHE A 95 2.15 -2.37 -9.30
CA PHE A 95 2.81 -2.72 -8.04
C PHE A 95 2.15 -3.94 -7.40
N ARG A 96 0.81 -4.01 -7.42
CA ARG A 96 0.07 -5.21 -7.02
C ARG A 96 0.40 -6.43 -7.86
N HIS A 97 0.52 -6.26 -9.18
CA HIS A 97 0.93 -7.35 -10.07
C HIS A 97 2.34 -7.86 -9.75
N THR A 98 3.28 -6.94 -9.49
CA THR A 98 4.64 -7.27 -9.07
C THR A 98 4.63 -8.05 -7.76
N PHE A 99 3.89 -7.59 -6.74
CA PHE A 99 3.73 -8.34 -5.49
C PHE A 99 3.25 -9.78 -5.75
N GLY A 100 2.20 -9.97 -6.56
CA GLY A 100 1.69 -11.30 -6.87
C GLY A 100 2.70 -12.20 -7.60
N THR A 101 3.46 -11.65 -8.55
CA THR A 101 4.51 -12.38 -9.26
C THR A 101 5.65 -12.79 -8.33
N GLU A 102 6.15 -11.85 -7.50
CA GLU A 102 7.23 -12.12 -6.54
C GLU A 102 6.79 -13.13 -5.47
N TYR A 103 5.56 -12.99 -4.95
CA TYR A 103 5.00 -13.93 -4.00
C TYR A 103 4.91 -15.34 -4.58
N ALA A 104 4.40 -15.48 -5.81
CA ALA A 104 4.34 -16.77 -6.50
C ALA A 104 5.73 -17.37 -6.76
N ALA A 105 6.73 -16.54 -7.09
CA ALA A 105 8.11 -16.96 -7.34
C ALA A 105 8.85 -17.39 -6.06
N SER A 106 8.48 -16.86 -4.89
CA SER A 106 9.12 -17.14 -3.60
C SER A 106 8.94 -18.58 -3.07
N GLY A 107 8.16 -19.43 -3.77
CA GLY A 107 7.99 -20.84 -3.43
C GLY A 107 7.12 -21.13 -2.19
N SER A 108 6.63 -20.09 -1.50
CA SER A 108 5.78 -20.18 -0.30
C SER A 108 4.27 -20.16 -0.62
N CYS A 109 3.89 -20.54 -1.84
CA CYS A 109 2.60 -20.20 -2.44
C CYS A 109 1.49 -21.21 -2.11
N ASP A 110 0.51 -20.82 -1.29
CA ASP A 110 -0.87 -21.28 -1.44
C ASP A 110 -1.64 -20.26 -2.30
N PRO A 111 -2.09 -20.63 -3.52
CA PRO A 111 -2.82 -19.73 -4.43
C PRO A 111 -4.10 -19.14 -3.84
N LYS A 112 -4.72 -19.76 -2.84
CA LYS A 112 -5.93 -19.22 -2.20
C LYS A 112 -5.63 -17.93 -1.44
N SER A 113 -4.49 -17.87 -0.75
CA SER A 113 -4.01 -16.68 -0.02
C SER A 113 -3.92 -15.43 -0.90
N LEU A 114 -3.65 -15.58 -2.21
CA LEU A 114 -3.59 -14.46 -3.16
C LEU A 114 -4.98 -13.95 -3.58
N GLN A 115 -6.01 -14.79 -3.54
CA GLN A 115 -7.38 -14.41 -3.89
C GLN A 115 -8.03 -13.57 -2.79
N ASP A 116 -7.58 -13.77 -1.55
CA ASP A 116 -8.07 -13.07 -0.37
C ASP A 116 -7.41 -11.68 -0.17
N ILE A 117 -6.35 -11.37 -0.92
CA ILE A 117 -5.67 -10.05 -0.97
C ILE A 117 -6.35 -9.14 -2.00
#